data_AF-A0A3M7MCA9-F1
#
_entry.id   AF-A0A3M7MCA9-F1
#
_cell.length_a   1.000
_cell.length_b   1.000
_cell.length_c   1.000
_cell.angle_alpha   90.00
_cell.angle_beta   90.00
_cell.angle_gamma   90.00
#
_symmetry.space_group_name_H-M   'P 1'
#
loop_
_entity.id
_entity.type
_entity.pdbx_description
1 polymer ?
#
loop_
_entity_poly.entity_id
_entity_poly.type
_entity_poly.pdbx_seq_one_letter_code
_entity_poly.pdbx_strand_id
1 'polypeptide(L)'
;MRRPKDAHYSFTIPSIHDDTTLDCRIYHPDAVLKPKDSSEIEQWKRRGIVMAHPYATMGGSYDDRVVGIVVDEFLHAGWMVGTFNFRGAHTSKGRTSWSGKPELDDYSSFAAFFMHYMSYIQPHLIKAPGNTCTPDYLPISPEIRESAQTQPDTCPVVVLGGYSYGSLILKHLPPVPTILQPFSTPLAGSAADEIVLRARKLAAQSNLDWVNLARDENRAKKSRPSHDLSTPVVIGGEEISPHKRRSSKDARMSIEGGTRLEIKTRLRSLSHRRHHHNEATAPPETKSVSITMPIIRYLLISPLTPPVSTVIAPALGYKFWSKSGEDHHEVIGKHACLAIYGDQDIFSSAKKIRDWSDQLKAAPTSRFTSVEVAGAGHFWVEPDVEVKLRSALEEWEHDIR
;
A
#
# COMPACT_ATOMS: atom_id res chain seq x y z
N MET A 1 -0.47 1.25 25.17
CA MET A 1 -0.08 1.59 23.78
C MET A 1 0.22 0.32 23.02
N ARG A 2 -0.55 0.00 21.97
CA ARG A 2 -0.16 -1.03 20.99
C ARG A 2 1.07 -0.50 20.23
N ARG A 3 2.04 -1.36 19.91
CA ARG A 3 3.17 -0.94 19.07
C ARG A 3 2.64 -0.60 17.67
N PRO A 4 3.12 0.47 17.02
CA PRO A 4 2.77 0.76 15.63
C PRO A 4 3.08 -0.47 14.77
N LYS A 5 2.18 -0.81 13.84
CA LYS A 5 2.47 -1.86 12.86
C LYS A 5 3.60 -1.39 11.94
N ASP A 6 4.59 -2.25 11.72
CA ASP A 6 5.69 -1.95 10.82
C ASP A 6 5.18 -1.85 9.37
N ALA A 7 5.70 -0.88 8.63
CA ALA A 7 5.36 -0.71 7.21
C ALA A 7 5.91 -1.87 6.38
N HIS A 8 5.10 -2.37 5.44
CA HIS A 8 5.53 -3.43 4.52
C HIS A 8 6.58 -2.91 3.54
N TYR A 9 6.39 -1.68 3.03
CA TYR A 9 7.43 -0.96 2.31
C TYR A 9 7.62 0.44 2.88
N SER A 10 8.88 0.86 3.00
CA SER A 10 9.29 2.25 3.12
C SER A 10 10.11 2.60 1.88
N PHE A 11 9.69 3.63 1.14
CA PHE A 11 10.27 4.00 -0.14
C PHE A 11 10.06 5.48 -0.43
N THR A 12 10.69 5.95 -1.50
CA THR A 12 10.56 7.33 -1.98
C THR A 12 9.94 7.39 -3.38
N ILE A 13 9.28 8.52 -3.65
CA ILE A 13 8.78 8.92 -4.97
C ILE A 13 9.09 10.41 -5.23
N PRO A 14 9.19 10.85 -6.50
CA PRO A 14 9.26 12.27 -6.84
C PRO A 14 7.88 12.93 -6.78
N SER A 15 7.82 14.21 -6.37
CA SER A 15 6.65 15.05 -6.54
C SER A 15 6.46 15.45 -8.01
N ILE A 16 5.23 15.43 -8.52
CA ILE A 16 4.92 15.91 -9.87
C ILE A 16 5.06 17.43 -10.01
N HIS A 17 5.20 18.16 -8.89
CA HIS A 17 5.39 19.60 -8.90
C HIS A 17 6.80 19.99 -9.36
N ASP A 18 7.82 19.34 -8.82
CA ASP A 18 9.23 19.77 -8.93
C ASP A 18 10.25 18.67 -8.60
N ASP A 19 9.88 17.40 -8.74
CA ASP A 19 10.73 16.23 -8.46
C ASP A 19 11.23 16.14 -7.00
N THR A 20 10.63 16.89 -6.08
CA THR A 20 10.97 16.80 -4.65
C THR A 20 10.76 15.36 -4.17
N THR A 21 11.79 14.79 -3.54
CA THR A 21 11.72 13.43 -2.99
C THR A 21 10.80 13.40 -1.76
N LEU A 22 9.73 12.60 -1.85
CA LEU A 22 8.76 12.37 -0.80
C LEU A 22 8.97 10.99 -0.20
N ASP A 23 8.91 10.87 1.13
CA ASP A 23 8.92 9.57 1.81
C ASP A 23 7.52 9.00 1.94
N CYS A 24 7.41 7.73 1.61
CA CYS A 24 6.17 7.01 1.51
C CYS A 24 6.26 5.65 2.21
N ARG A 25 5.12 5.20 2.72
CA ARG A 25 4.95 3.89 3.33
C ARG A 25 3.68 3.23 2.81
N ILE A 26 3.76 1.92 2.62
CA ILE A 26 2.60 1.06 2.33
C ILE A 26 2.52 0.00 3.41
N TYR A 27 1.30 -0.25 3.88
CA TYR A 27 0.97 -1.30 4.84
C TYR A 27 -0.01 -2.27 4.17
N HIS A 28 0.30 -3.56 4.25
CA HIS A 28 -0.55 -4.62 3.74
C HIS A 28 -1.40 -5.23 4.86
N PRO A 29 -2.69 -5.52 4.61
CA PRO A 29 -3.48 -6.27 5.55
C PRO A 29 -3.02 -7.73 5.60
N ASP A 30 -3.30 -8.41 6.72
CA ASP A 30 -2.98 -9.83 6.89
C ASP A 30 -3.55 -10.72 5.77
N ALA A 31 -4.71 -10.34 5.21
CA ALA A 31 -5.35 -11.01 4.08
C ALA A 31 -4.49 -11.04 2.81
N VAL A 32 -3.64 -10.02 2.61
CA VAL A 32 -2.66 -9.96 1.51
C VAL A 32 -1.38 -10.68 1.89
N LEU A 33 -1.02 -10.75 3.18
CA LEU A 33 0.25 -11.29 3.64
C LEU A 33 0.25 -12.79 3.95
N LYS A 34 -0.89 -13.44 4.22
CA LYS A 34 -0.94 -14.84 4.67
C LYS A 34 -1.88 -15.71 3.82
N PRO A 35 -1.38 -16.75 3.13
CA PRO A 35 -2.21 -17.73 2.43
C PRO A 35 -2.91 -18.72 3.41
N LYS A 36 -3.84 -18.25 4.26
CA LYS A 36 -4.56 -19.19 5.16
C LYS A 36 -5.44 -20.20 4.38
N ASP A 37 -5.52 -21.42 4.92
CA ASP A 37 -6.26 -22.57 4.37
C ASP A 37 -7.78 -22.32 4.28
N SER A 38 -8.36 -22.85 3.20
CA SER A 38 -9.78 -23.23 2.98
C SER A 38 -10.67 -23.14 4.22
N SER A 39 -11.66 -22.25 4.29
CA SER A 39 -12.94 -22.42 3.59
C SER A 39 -13.67 -21.10 3.26
N GLU A 40 -13.10 -19.95 3.57
CA GLU A 40 -13.51 -18.62 3.08
C GLU A 40 -12.22 -17.83 2.97
N ILE A 41 -11.62 -17.76 1.77
CA ILE A 41 -10.54 -16.80 1.56
C ILE A 41 -11.23 -15.45 1.75
N GLU A 42 -10.99 -14.74 2.85
CA GLU A 42 -11.25 -13.30 2.91
C GLU A 42 -10.34 -12.65 1.87
N GLN A 43 -10.79 -12.69 0.63
CA GLN A 43 -10.09 -12.13 -0.51
C GLN A 43 -9.94 -10.65 -0.24
N TRP A 44 -8.74 -10.10 -0.43
CA TRP A 44 -8.56 -8.66 -0.38
C TRP A 44 -9.48 -8.01 -1.42
N LYS A 45 -10.51 -7.30 -0.95
CA LYS A 45 -11.58 -6.71 -1.77
C LYS A 45 -11.14 -5.45 -2.52
N ARG A 46 -9.85 -5.34 -2.86
CA ARG A 46 -9.21 -4.18 -3.52
C ARG A 46 -9.59 -2.85 -2.85
N ARG A 47 -9.56 -2.84 -1.52
CA ARG A 47 -9.85 -1.66 -0.70
C ARG A 47 -8.57 -1.03 -0.19
N GLY A 48 -8.47 0.29 -0.26
CA GLY A 48 -7.31 1.02 0.22
C GLY A 48 -7.64 2.42 0.74
N ILE A 49 -6.77 2.94 1.59
CA ILE A 49 -6.86 4.29 2.15
C ILE A 49 -5.50 4.98 2.05
N VAL A 50 -5.51 6.22 1.59
CA VAL A 50 -4.36 7.14 1.64
C VAL A 50 -4.59 8.11 2.79
N MET A 51 -3.63 8.21 3.73
CA MET A 51 -3.77 9.11 4.87
C MET A 51 -2.66 10.16 4.87
N ALA A 52 -3.05 11.43 4.74
CA ALA A 52 -2.16 12.58 4.86
C ALA A 52 -2.07 13.10 6.30
N HIS A 53 -0.87 13.55 6.68
CA HIS A 53 -0.50 13.91 8.03
C HIS A 53 -0.72 15.40 8.36
N PRO A 54 -0.61 15.83 9.64
CA PRO A 54 -0.83 17.21 10.04
C PRO A 54 0.38 18.08 9.70
N TYR A 55 0.31 19.39 9.98
CA TYR A 55 1.27 20.37 9.47
C TYR A 55 2.74 20.05 9.79
N ALA A 56 3.56 19.89 8.75
CA ALA A 56 4.95 19.45 8.85
C ALA A 56 5.82 20.35 9.74
N THR A 57 5.65 21.68 9.62
CA THR A 57 6.48 22.65 10.34
C THR A 57 6.25 22.66 11.85
N MET A 58 5.11 22.12 12.31
CA MET A 58 4.81 21.93 13.73
C MET A 58 5.18 20.52 14.22
N GLY A 59 6.00 19.79 13.46
CA GLY A 59 6.45 18.44 13.79
C GLY A 59 5.52 17.33 13.27
N GLY A 60 4.50 17.67 12.47
CA GLY A 60 3.61 16.69 11.86
C GLY A 60 4.34 15.78 10.85
N SER A 61 4.07 14.49 10.90
CA SER A 61 4.56 13.49 9.94
C SER A 61 3.59 12.32 9.89
N TYR A 62 3.78 11.37 8.97
CA TYR A 62 3.00 10.13 8.97
C TYR A 62 3.13 9.31 10.28
N ASP A 63 4.10 9.62 11.15
CA ASP A 63 4.29 8.97 12.46
C ASP A 63 3.41 9.60 13.55
N ASP A 64 2.55 10.56 13.19
CA ASP A 64 1.58 11.16 14.09
C ASP A 64 0.61 10.10 14.68
N ARG A 65 0.27 10.25 15.96
CA ARG A 65 -0.58 9.31 16.68
C ARG A 65 -1.96 9.13 16.03
N VAL A 66 -2.58 10.20 15.55
CA VAL A 66 -3.90 10.15 14.90
C VAL A 66 -3.81 9.41 13.58
N VAL A 67 -2.74 9.63 12.80
CA VAL A 67 -2.47 8.87 11.58
C VAL A 67 -2.27 7.38 11.91
N GLY A 68 -1.51 7.08 12.96
CA GLY A 68 -1.31 5.71 13.44
C GLY A 68 -2.61 5.00 13.87
N ILE A 69 -3.53 5.72 14.52
CA ILE A 69 -4.87 5.20 14.85
C ILE A 69 -5.62 4.77 13.58
N VAL A 70 -5.66 5.63 12.56
CA VAL A 70 -6.33 5.32 11.27
C VAL A 70 -5.65 4.13 10.58
N VAL A 71 -4.32 4.11 10.55
CA VAL A 71 -3.55 2.99 9.96
C VAL A 71 -3.91 1.68 10.66
N ASP A 72 -3.92 1.67 11.99
CA ASP A 72 -4.27 0.48 12.76
C ASP A 72 -5.70 0.02 12.44
N GLU A 73 -6.70 0.90 12.54
CA GLU A 73 -8.11 0.53 12.34
C GLU A 73 -8.38 -0.04 10.94
N PHE A 74 -7.92 0.66 9.90
CA PHE A 74 -8.13 0.22 8.52
C PHE A 74 -7.36 -1.07 8.19
N LEU A 75 -6.15 -1.28 8.75
CA LEU A 75 -5.44 -2.55 8.60
C LEU A 75 -6.15 -3.71 9.28
N HIS A 76 -6.75 -3.51 10.47
CA HIS A 76 -7.56 -4.54 11.12
C HIS A 76 -8.83 -4.86 10.33
N ALA A 77 -9.42 -3.86 9.66
CA ALA A 77 -10.55 -4.03 8.75
C ALA A 77 -10.19 -4.68 7.40
N GLY A 78 -8.91 -4.99 7.14
CA GLY A 78 -8.48 -5.66 5.91
C GLY A 78 -8.21 -4.71 4.73
N TRP A 79 -8.04 -3.41 4.98
CA TRP A 79 -7.70 -2.42 3.95
C TRP A 79 -6.19 -2.31 3.77
N MET A 80 -5.78 -1.95 2.55
CA MET A 80 -4.41 -1.50 2.31
C MET A 80 -4.27 -0.05 2.75
N VAL A 81 -3.20 0.30 3.45
CA VAL A 81 -3.00 1.68 3.92
C VAL A 81 -1.74 2.26 3.29
N GLY A 82 -1.84 3.48 2.77
CA GLY A 82 -0.72 4.27 2.29
C GLY A 82 -0.58 5.53 3.13
N THR A 83 0.63 5.81 3.60
CA THR A 83 0.96 7.09 4.26
C THR A 83 2.17 7.70 3.60
N PHE A 84 2.27 9.02 3.57
CA PHE A 84 3.38 9.74 2.97
C PHE A 84 3.66 11.02 3.75
N ASN A 85 4.87 11.55 3.62
CA ASN A 85 5.28 12.81 4.18
C ASN A 85 5.27 13.88 3.09
N PHE A 86 4.55 14.98 3.32
CA PHE A 86 4.66 16.17 2.49
C PHE A 86 6.10 16.70 2.45
N ARG A 87 6.43 17.49 1.44
CA ARG A 87 7.71 18.20 1.36
C ARG A 87 8.06 18.92 2.66
N GLY A 88 9.31 18.80 3.08
CA GLY A 88 9.83 19.40 4.32
C GLY A 88 9.38 18.74 5.62
N ALA A 89 8.66 17.61 5.59
CA ALA A 89 8.36 16.82 6.76
C ALA A 89 9.39 15.69 6.96
N HIS A 90 10.01 15.64 8.14
CA HIS A 90 10.99 14.61 8.52
C HIS A 90 12.10 14.40 7.47
N THR A 91 12.16 13.24 6.82
CA THR A 91 13.16 12.88 5.80
C THR A 91 12.77 13.35 4.38
N SER A 92 11.53 13.81 4.16
CA SER A 92 11.10 14.35 2.86
C SER A 92 11.86 15.64 2.58
N LYS A 93 12.44 15.76 1.38
CA LYS A 93 13.22 16.93 0.99
C LYS A 93 12.33 18.17 0.81
N GLY A 94 12.96 19.32 0.62
CA GLY A 94 12.28 20.58 0.36
C GLY A 94 11.80 21.29 1.63
N ARG A 95 10.84 22.21 1.47
CA ARG A 95 10.26 23.01 2.55
C ARG A 95 8.76 23.13 2.32
N THR A 96 8.00 23.18 3.40
CA THR A 96 6.57 23.46 3.35
C THR A 96 6.36 24.84 2.73
N SER A 97 5.49 24.88 1.73
CA SER A 97 5.11 26.07 1.02
C SER A 97 4.04 26.83 1.79
N TRP A 98 4.03 28.15 1.62
CA TRP A 98 2.98 28.99 2.16
C TRP A 98 1.74 29.00 1.26
N SER A 99 1.83 28.50 0.01
CA SER A 99 0.71 28.51 -0.94
C SER A 99 -0.14 27.24 -0.89
N GLY A 100 0.37 26.13 -0.37
CA GLY A 100 -0.31 24.83 -0.33
C GLY A 100 -0.41 24.09 -1.67
N LYS A 101 -0.06 24.74 -2.79
CA LYS A 101 -0.13 24.12 -4.12
C LYS A 101 0.90 22.99 -4.32
N PRO A 102 2.17 23.17 -3.95
CA PRO A 102 3.13 22.08 -4.02
C PRO A 102 2.73 20.87 -3.15
N GLU A 103 2.08 21.09 -2.00
CA GLU A 103 1.52 20.03 -1.16
C GLU A 103 0.31 19.31 -1.79
N LEU A 104 -0.53 20.02 -2.56
CA LEU A 104 -1.61 19.38 -3.34
C LEU A 104 -1.04 18.42 -4.39
N ASP A 105 0.03 18.85 -5.07
CA ASP A 105 0.69 18.06 -6.09
C ASP A 105 1.48 16.89 -5.46
N ASP A 106 2.04 17.04 -4.25
CA ASP A 106 2.62 15.94 -3.46
C ASP A 106 1.57 14.87 -3.10
N TYR A 107 0.39 15.28 -2.64
CA TYR A 107 -0.70 14.35 -2.36
C TYR A 107 -1.13 13.64 -3.65
N SER A 108 -1.27 14.38 -4.75
CA SER A 108 -1.66 13.82 -6.05
C SER A 108 -0.64 12.79 -6.56
N SER A 109 0.66 13.04 -6.41
CA SER A 109 1.73 12.07 -6.69
C SER A 109 1.53 10.75 -5.95
N PHE A 110 1.31 10.82 -4.63
CA PHE A 110 1.18 9.61 -3.82
C PHE A 110 -0.15 8.89 -4.04
N ALA A 111 -1.25 9.64 -4.21
CA ALA A 111 -2.56 9.07 -4.53
C ALA A 111 -2.54 8.31 -5.86
N ALA A 112 -1.92 8.88 -6.90
CA ALA A 112 -1.75 8.21 -8.19
C ALA A 112 -0.86 6.97 -8.06
N PHE A 113 0.30 7.09 -7.40
CA PHE A 113 1.17 5.95 -7.08
C PHE A 113 0.37 4.81 -6.43
N PHE A 114 -0.42 5.11 -5.40
CA PHE A 114 -1.15 4.13 -4.61
C PHE A 114 -2.25 3.43 -5.42
N MET A 115 -3.00 4.18 -6.23
CA MET A 115 -4.03 3.62 -7.12
C MET A 115 -3.40 2.70 -8.20
N HIS A 116 -2.29 3.12 -8.81
CA HIS A 116 -1.54 2.27 -9.73
C HIS A 116 -1.03 1.00 -9.04
N TYR A 117 -0.43 1.14 -7.86
CA TYR A 117 0.06 0.03 -7.06
C TYR A 117 -1.03 -1.00 -6.78
N MET A 118 -2.19 -0.55 -6.27
CA MET A 118 -3.35 -1.41 -6.02
C MET A 118 -3.83 -2.15 -7.28
N SER A 119 -3.79 -1.50 -8.45
CA SER A 119 -4.20 -2.13 -9.72
C SER A 119 -3.26 -3.25 -10.17
N TYR A 120 -1.99 -3.21 -9.74
CA TYR A 120 -0.96 -4.19 -10.09
C TYR A 120 -0.86 -5.35 -9.10
N ILE A 121 -1.44 -5.22 -7.90
CA ILE A 121 -1.47 -6.29 -6.91
C ILE A 121 -2.48 -7.36 -7.36
N GLN A 122 -1.97 -8.58 -7.58
CA GLN A 122 -2.75 -9.70 -8.12
C GLN A 122 -2.58 -10.96 -7.25
N PRO A 123 -3.17 -11.00 -6.03
CA PRO A 123 -3.05 -12.16 -5.16
C PRO A 123 -3.79 -13.40 -5.70
N HIS A 124 -4.73 -13.21 -6.65
CA HIS A 124 -5.71 -14.21 -7.08
C HIS A 124 -5.36 -14.96 -8.36
N LEU A 125 -4.52 -14.40 -9.25
CA LEU A 125 -4.27 -15.00 -10.58
C LEU A 125 -3.32 -16.21 -10.55
N ILE A 126 -2.77 -16.57 -9.39
CA ILE A 126 -1.72 -17.60 -9.27
C ILE A 126 -2.25 -18.90 -8.63
N LYS A 127 -3.52 -18.93 -8.22
CA LYS A 127 -4.17 -20.15 -7.68
C LYS A 127 -4.67 -21.13 -8.76
N ALA A 128 -4.46 -20.89 -10.05
CA ALA A 128 -4.79 -21.88 -11.08
C ALA A 128 -3.88 -23.12 -10.92
N PRO A 129 -4.43 -24.31 -10.58
CA PRO A 129 -3.62 -25.51 -10.41
C PRO A 129 -3.20 -26.01 -11.79
N GLY A 130 -1.99 -25.63 -12.22
CA GLY A 130 -1.42 -26.10 -13.48
C GLY A 130 -0.12 -25.42 -13.93
N ASN A 131 0.14 -24.17 -13.50
CA ASN A 131 1.26 -23.42 -14.08
C ASN A 131 2.53 -23.52 -13.21
N THR A 132 3.38 -24.51 -13.52
CA THR A 132 4.79 -24.51 -13.13
C THR A 132 5.48 -23.31 -13.79
N CYS A 133 5.60 -22.21 -13.05
CA CYS A 133 6.33 -21.03 -13.52
C CYS A 133 7.82 -21.20 -13.21
N THR A 134 8.61 -21.56 -14.23
CA THR A 134 10.07 -21.44 -14.26
C THR A 134 10.47 -19.98 -14.55
N PRO A 135 11.60 -19.49 -14.01
CA PRO A 135 11.87 -18.06 -13.89
C PRO A 135 12.51 -17.41 -15.12
N ASP A 136 12.29 -17.91 -16.32
CA ASP A 136 12.80 -17.30 -17.55
C ASP A 136 11.66 -17.27 -18.59
N TYR A 137 11.36 -16.05 -19.10
CA TYR A 137 10.32 -15.71 -20.07
C TYR A 137 8.87 -15.58 -19.54
N LEU A 138 8.47 -14.31 -19.31
CA LEU A 138 7.07 -13.90 -19.37
C LEU A 138 6.71 -13.49 -20.81
N PRO A 139 5.90 -14.28 -21.52
CA PRO A 139 4.89 -13.73 -22.40
C PRO A 139 3.51 -14.20 -21.90
N ILE A 140 2.70 -13.24 -21.46
CA ILE A 140 1.29 -13.48 -21.12
C ILE A 140 0.57 -13.88 -22.42
N SER A 141 0.24 -15.15 -22.60
CA SER A 141 -0.63 -15.59 -23.69
C SER A 141 -2.07 -15.08 -23.49
N PRO A 142 -2.77 -14.71 -24.57
CA PRO A 142 -4.09 -14.06 -24.54
C PRO A 142 -5.20 -14.91 -23.91
N GLU A 143 -5.02 -16.23 -23.78
CA GLU A 143 -5.99 -17.18 -23.24
C GLU A 143 -6.25 -17.02 -21.73
N ILE A 144 -5.31 -16.41 -20.98
CA ILE A 144 -5.47 -16.17 -19.53
C ILE A 144 -6.48 -15.03 -19.25
N ARG A 145 -6.77 -14.17 -20.23
CA ARG A 145 -7.69 -13.04 -20.05
C ARG A 145 -9.16 -13.45 -19.98
N GLU A 146 -9.56 -14.51 -20.67
CA GLU A 146 -10.97 -14.93 -20.74
C GLU A 146 -11.42 -15.67 -19.47
N SER A 147 -10.50 -16.38 -18.79
CA SER A 147 -10.83 -17.09 -17.54
C SER A 147 -10.78 -16.22 -16.27
N ALA A 148 -10.17 -15.04 -16.33
CA ALA A 148 -10.18 -14.06 -15.23
C ALA A 148 -11.46 -13.20 -15.17
N GLN A 149 -12.30 -13.23 -16.21
CA GLN A 149 -13.51 -12.41 -16.36
C GLN A 149 -14.76 -12.98 -15.68
N THR A 150 -14.66 -14.10 -14.95
CA THR A 150 -15.83 -14.81 -14.37
C THR A 150 -16.06 -14.59 -12.88
N GLN A 151 -15.35 -13.68 -12.21
CA GLN A 151 -15.70 -13.17 -10.88
C GLN A 151 -16.24 -11.75 -11.03
N PRO A 152 -17.23 -11.30 -10.23
CA PRO A 152 -17.74 -9.94 -10.36
C PRO A 152 -16.58 -8.97 -10.10
N ASP A 153 -16.17 -8.23 -11.13
CA ASP A 153 -15.20 -7.15 -11.06
C ASP A 153 -15.72 -6.07 -10.09
N THR A 154 -15.50 -6.27 -8.79
CA THR A 154 -15.79 -5.23 -7.81
C THR A 154 -14.80 -4.10 -8.04
N CYS A 155 -15.31 -2.93 -8.42
CA CYS A 155 -14.51 -1.72 -8.57
C CYS A 155 -13.71 -1.46 -7.29
N PRO A 156 -12.40 -1.15 -7.38
CA PRO A 156 -11.59 -0.87 -6.20
C PRO A 156 -12.18 0.31 -5.42
N VAL A 157 -12.14 0.25 -4.09
CA VAL A 157 -12.59 1.35 -3.23
C VAL A 157 -11.36 2.04 -2.66
N VAL A 158 -11.25 3.35 -2.85
CA VAL A 158 -10.14 4.16 -2.34
C VAL A 158 -10.68 5.28 -1.47
N VAL A 159 -10.24 5.32 -0.21
CA VAL A 159 -10.48 6.43 0.71
C VAL A 159 -9.31 7.40 0.62
N LEU A 160 -9.57 8.67 0.33
CA LEU A 160 -8.59 9.74 0.45
C LEU A 160 -8.83 10.44 1.79
N GLY A 161 -7.84 10.32 2.67
CA GLY A 161 -7.89 10.76 4.05
C GLY A 161 -6.90 11.90 4.34
N GLY A 162 -7.24 12.74 5.30
CA GLY A 162 -6.36 13.78 5.80
C GLY A 162 -6.69 14.20 7.22
N TYR A 163 -5.66 14.41 8.04
CA TYR A 163 -5.77 14.93 9.40
C TYR A 163 -5.24 16.37 9.47
N SER A 164 -5.98 17.27 10.11
CA SER A 164 -5.59 18.66 10.32
C SER A 164 -5.20 19.35 9.00
N TYR A 165 -3.95 19.77 8.82
CA TYR A 165 -3.47 20.33 7.56
C TYR A 165 -3.64 19.38 6.36
N GLY A 166 -3.46 18.07 6.54
CA GLY A 166 -3.74 17.09 5.49
C GLY A 166 -5.20 17.10 5.03
N SER A 167 -6.14 17.38 5.95
CA SER A 167 -7.56 17.55 5.61
C SER A 167 -7.81 18.85 4.81
N LEU A 168 -7.03 19.91 5.08
CA LEU A 168 -7.11 21.16 4.34
C LEU A 168 -6.65 20.95 2.90
N ILE A 169 -5.53 20.25 2.70
CA ILE A 169 -5.04 19.86 1.36
C ILE A 169 -6.07 18.97 0.67
N LEU A 170 -6.58 17.95 1.35
CA LEU A 170 -7.59 17.03 0.82
C LEU A 170 -8.85 17.75 0.31
N LYS A 171 -9.33 18.78 1.04
CA LYS A 171 -10.49 19.59 0.63
C LYS A 171 -10.29 20.31 -0.70
N HIS A 172 -9.04 20.58 -1.08
CA HIS A 172 -8.69 21.31 -2.30
C HIS A 172 -8.12 20.38 -3.39
N LEU A 173 -8.16 19.06 -3.19
CA LEU A 173 -7.69 18.13 -4.22
C LEU A 173 -8.58 18.22 -5.47
N PRO A 174 -7.96 18.11 -6.66
CA PRO A 174 -8.72 17.97 -7.88
C PRO A 174 -9.42 16.59 -7.92
N PRO A 175 -10.46 16.42 -8.75
CA PRO A 175 -11.10 15.12 -8.94
C PRO A 175 -10.08 14.05 -9.36
N VAL A 176 -10.30 12.80 -8.92
CA VAL A 176 -9.38 11.68 -9.22
C VAL A 176 -9.11 11.46 -10.72
N PRO A 177 -10.06 11.62 -11.65
CA PRO A 177 -9.76 11.57 -13.08
C PRO A 177 -8.67 12.58 -13.50
N THR A 178 -8.69 13.78 -12.92
CA THR A 178 -7.66 14.80 -13.15
C THR A 178 -6.33 14.43 -12.52
N ILE A 179 -6.34 13.80 -11.33
CA ILE A 179 -5.12 13.29 -10.67
C ILE A 179 -4.45 12.20 -11.53
N LEU A 180 -5.23 11.30 -12.14
CA LEU A 180 -4.70 10.16 -12.89
C LEU A 180 -4.33 10.49 -14.35
N GLN A 181 -4.83 11.60 -14.90
CA GLN A 181 -4.57 12.00 -16.28
C GLN A 181 -3.06 12.08 -16.63
N PRO A 182 -2.17 12.69 -15.82
CA PRO A 182 -0.74 12.76 -16.12
C PRO A 182 -0.04 11.39 -16.17
N PHE A 183 -0.62 10.37 -15.55
CA PHE A 183 -0.04 9.03 -15.41
C PHE A 183 -0.55 8.04 -16.45
N SER A 184 -1.50 8.44 -17.31
CA SER A 184 -2.07 7.58 -18.34
C SER A 184 -1.08 7.31 -19.48
N THR A 185 -0.33 8.34 -19.87
CA THR A 185 0.74 8.27 -20.88
C THR A 185 1.90 9.18 -20.45
N PRO A 186 2.62 8.83 -19.38
CA PRO A 186 3.65 9.69 -18.83
C PRO A 186 4.82 9.80 -19.81
N LEU A 187 5.45 10.97 -19.86
CA LEU A 187 6.66 11.17 -20.64
C LEU A 187 7.80 10.35 -20.02
N ALA A 188 8.54 9.60 -20.82
CA ALA A 188 9.66 8.79 -20.33
C ALA A 188 10.66 9.64 -19.54
N GLY A 189 10.97 9.19 -18.31
CA GLY A 189 11.88 9.90 -17.40
C GLY A 189 11.28 11.09 -16.65
N SER A 190 9.98 11.36 -16.78
CA SER A 190 9.28 12.32 -15.91
C SER A 190 8.96 11.74 -14.53
N ALA A 191 8.65 12.59 -13.54
CA ALA A 191 8.15 12.17 -12.23
C ALA A 191 7.00 11.17 -12.33
N ALA A 192 6.06 11.41 -13.25
CA ALA A 192 4.89 10.56 -13.45
C ALA A 192 5.27 9.17 -13.95
N ASP A 193 6.24 9.07 -14.86
CA ASP A 193 6.77 7.79 -15.35
C ASP A 193 7.50 7.03 -14.24
N GLU A 194 8.34 7.73 -13.45
CA GLU A 194 9.02 7.15 -12.29
C GLU A 194 8.04 6.61 -11.25
N ILE A 195 6.96 7.36 -10.95
CA ILE A 195 5.90 6.94 -10.03
C ILE A 195 5.24 5.64 -10.53
N VAL A 196 4.81 5.58 -11.80
CA VAL A 196 4.16 4.38 -12.36
C VAL A 196 5.13 3.20 -12.37
N LEU A 197 6.39 3.43 -12.73
CA LEU A 197 7.43 2.41 -12.73
C LEU A 197 7.69 1.88 -11.31
N ARG A 198 7.74 2.77 -10.31
CA ARG A 198 7.91 2.42 -8.90
C ARG A 198 6.74 1.59 -8.40
N ALA A 199 5.51 1.99 -8.71
CA ALA A 199 4.30 1.25 -8.35
C ALA A 199 4.32 -0.16 -8.94
N ARG A 200 4.68 -0.29 -10.23
CA ARG A 200 4.80 -1.59 -10.90
C ARG A 200 5.87 -2.49 -10.28
N LYS A 201 7.06 -1.93 -9.98
CA LYS A 201 8.17 -2.69 -9.38
C LYS A 201 7.80 -3.22 -7.99
N LEU A 202 7.24 -2.37 -7.12
CA LEU A 202 6.86 -2.79 -5.76
C LEU A 202 5.71 -3.80 -5.78
N ALA A 203 4.74 -3.63 -6.69
CA ALA A 203 3.64 -4.58 -6.82
C ALA A 203 4.13 -5.94 -7.35
N ALA A 204 5.04 -5.95 -8.32
CA ALA A 204 5.66 -7.19 -8.82
C ALA A 204 6.44 -7.92 -7.71
N GLN A 205 7.18 -7.17 -6.88
CA GLN A 205 7.87 -7.73 -5.72
C GLN A 205 6.88 -8.33 -4.72
N SER A 206 5.79 -7.63 -4.40
CA SER A 206 4.74 -8.15 -3.51
C SER A 206 4.09 -9.41 -4.02
N ASN A 207 3.77 -9.44 -5.31
CA ASN A 207 3.18 -10.61 -5.95
C ASN A 207 4.16 -11.80 -5.87
N LEU A 208 5.45 -11.58 -6.12
CA LEU A 208 6.48 -12.62 -6.02
C LEU A 208 6.66 -13.13 -4.57
N ASP A 209 6.74 -12.23 -3.60
CA ASP A 209 6.85 -12.57 -2.18
C ASP A 209 5.66 -13.44 -1.74
N TRP A 210 4.47 -13.11 -2.21
CA TRP A 210 3.27 -13.90 -1.98
C TRP A 210 3.35 -15.30 -2.57
N VAL A 211 3.82 -15.44 -3.82
CA VAL A 211 4.03 -16.75 -4.47
C VAL A 211 5.00 -17.61 -3.67
N ASN A 212 6.12 -17.02 -3.23
CA ASN A 212 7.13 -17.73 -2.47
C ASN A 212 6.57 -18.21 -1.13
N LEU A 213 5.84 -17.34 -0.41
CA LEU A 213 5.19 -17.71 0.84
C LEU A 213 4.17 -18.84 0.66
N ALA A 214 3.31 -18.76 -0.36
CA ALA A 214 2.34 -19.82 -0.66
C ALA A 214 3.02 -21.16 -1.00
N ARG A 215 4.18 -21.13 -1.69
CA ARG A 215 4.98 -22.33 -1.97
C ARG A 215 5.59 -22.92 -0.71
N ASP A 216 6.12 -22.08 0.18
CA ASP A 216 6.74 -22.52 1.43
C ASP A 216 5.72 -23.10 2.41
N GLU A 217 4.52 -22.52 2.51
CA GLU A 217 3.43 -23.10 3.29
C GLU A 217 2.99 -24.47 2.75
N ASN A 218 2.90 -24.62 1.43
CA ASN A 218 2.58 -25.90 0.81
C ASN A 218 3.68 -26.95 1.04
N ARG A 219 4.96 -26.55 1.06
CA ARG A 219 6.07 -27.43 1.43
C ARG A 219 6.01 -27.83 2.90
N ALA A 220 5.74 -26.89 3.79
CA ALA A 220 5.60 -27.14 5.23
C ALA A 220 4.43 -28.07 5.56
N LYS A 221 3.30 -27.98 4.82
CA LYS A 221 2.18 -28.93 4.97
C LYS A 221 2.55 -30.34 4.54
N LYS A 222 3.33 -30.50 3.46
CA LYS A 222 3.81 -31.82 2.99
C LYS A 222 4.86 -32.44 3.93
N SER A 223 5.59 -31.64 4.71
CA SER A 223 6.63 -32.12 5.62
C SER A 223 6.17 -32.37 7.06
N ARG A 224 4.93 -32.02 7.43
CA ARG A 224 4.36 -32.41 8.73
C ARG A 224 4.02 -33.90 8.70
N PRO A 225 4.68 -34.75 9.51
CA PRO A 225 4.34 -36.16 9.55
C PRO A 225 2.97 -36.30 10.20
N SER A 226 2.01 -36.84 9.44
CA SER A 226 0.80 -37.40 10.01
C SER A 226 1.22 -38.56 10.92
N HIS A 227 1.21 -38.34 12.23
CA HIS A 227 1.09 -39.44 13.18
C HIS A 227 -0.29 -40.05 13.00
N ASP A 228 -0.42 -40.99 12.06
CA ASP A 228 -1.05 -42.27 12.31
C ASP A 228 -0.79 -43.26 11.16
N LEU A 229 -0.11 -44.35 11.53
CA LEU A 229 -0.03 -45.69 10.95
C LEU A 229 -0.27 -45.84 9.43
N SER A 230 0.82 -46.01 8.67
CA SER A 230 1.15 -47.33 8.09
C SER A 230 2.43 -47.33 7.23
N THR A 231 3.25 -48.35 7.49
CA THR A 231 4.28 -48.99 6.65
C THR A 231 5.63 -48.26 6.40
N PRO A 232 6.77 -48.86 6.80
CA PRO A 232 8.09 -48.34 6.43
C PRO A 232 8.35 -48.60 4.93
N VAL A 233 8.58 -47.53 4.17
CA VAL A 233 9.14 -47.62 2.83
C VAL A 233 10.61 -48.02 2.97
N VAL A 234 10.91 -49.27 2.66
CA VAL A 234 12.27 -49.75 2.47
C VAL A 234 12.78 -49.14 1.16
N ILE A 235 13.61 -48.11 1.26
CA ILE A 235 14.41 -47.60 0.15
C ILE A 235 15.56 -48.60 -0.06
N GLY A 236 15.33 -49.53 -0.99
CA GLY A 236 16.33 -50.45 -1.51
C GLY A 236 16.18 -50.51 -3.02
N GLY A 237 16.96 -49.70 -3.74
CA GLY A 237 16.96 -49.67 -5.20
C GLY A 237 18.39 -49.47 -5.70
N GLU A 238 18.99 -50.55 -6.19
CA GLU A 238 20.34 -50.56 -6.75
C GLU A 238 20.29 -50.02 -8.19
N GLU A 239 20.85 -48.82 -8.43
CA GLU A 239 20.78 -48.10 -9.72
C GLU A 239 21.75 -48.64 -10.80
N ILE A 240 21.89 -49.96 -10.97
CA ILE A 240 22.79 -50.50 -11.99
C ILE A 240 22.19 -51.72 -12.68
N SER A 241 22.12 -51.67 -14.02
CA SER A 241 21.60 -52.72 -14.89
C SER A 241 22.46 -54.01 -14.87
N PRO A 242 21.86 -55.20 -15.15
CA PRO A 242 22.47 -56.52 -14.88
C PRO A 242 23.80 -56.80 -15.59
N HIS A 243 24.12 -56.07 -16.66
CA HIS A 243 25.33 -56.27 -17.46
C HIS A 243 26.55 -55.44 -16.99
N LYS A 244 26.42 -54.63 -15.93
CA LYS A 244 27.52 -53.83 -15.37
C LYS A 244 28.00 -54.30 -13.98
N ARG A 245 27.46 -55.40 -13.44
CA ARG A 245 27.97 -55.98 -12.19
C ARG A 245 29.25 -56.75 -12.45
N ARG A 246 30.37 -56.19 -11.98
CA ARG A 246 31.59 -56.96 -11.74
C ARG A 246 31.36 -57.94 -10.60
N SER A 247 31.67 -59.21 -10.83
CA SER A 247 31.72 -60.25 -9.81
C SER A 247 32.89 -59.99 -8.87
N SER A 248 32.61 -59.68 -7.61
CA SER A 248 33.61 -59.73 -6.55
C SER A 248 33.36 -60.97 -5.69
N LYS A 249 34.04 -62.06 -6.03
CA LYS A 249 34.41 -63.08 -5.05
C LYS A 249 35.82 -62.75 -4.55
N ASP A 250 35.95 -62.85 -3.24
CA ASP A 250 37.17 -63.02 -2.46
C ASP A 250 38.18 -61.86 -2.42
N ALA A 251 38.18 -61.14 -1.29
CA ALA A 251 39.34 -61.16 -0.38
C ALA A 251 38.97 -60.53 0.97
N ARG A 252 39.09 -61.34 2.01
CA ARG A 252 39.11 -60.95 3.42
C ARG A 252 40.47 -60.33 3.77
N MET A 253 40.51 -59.73 4.97
CA MET A 253 41.66 -59.26 5.77
C MET A 253 42.18 -57.86 5.43
N SER A 254 42.70 -57.04 6.36
CA SER A 254 42.68 -56.88 7.82
C SER A 254 43.54 -55.65 8.10
N ILE A 255 43.26 -54.97 9.23
CA ILE A 255 44.22 -54.27 10.11
C ILE A 255 44.72 -52.84 9.80
N GLU A 256 44.52 -52.03 10.84
CA GLU A 256 45.24 -50.86 11.37
C GLU A 256 45.57 -49.62 10.54
N GLY A 257 45.25 -48.47 11.16
CA GLY A 257 46.33 -47.54 11.51
C GLY A 257 46.05 -46.07 11.25
N GLY A 258 45.76 -45.33 12.32
CA GLY A 258 46.36 -44.00 12.53
C GLY A 258 45.62 -42.76 12.04
N THR A 259 45.04 -42.05 13.01
CA THR A 259 45.18 -40.59 13.27
C THR A 259 45.14 -39.61 12.09
N ARG A 260 44.26 -38.58 12.16
CA ARG A 260 44.56 -37.26 12.79
C ARG A 260 43.49 -36.21 12.41
N LEU A 261 43.04 -35.46 13.41
CA LEU A 261 42.29 -34.21 13.30
C LEU A 261 43.06 -33.17 12.45
N GLU A 262 42.35 -32.33 11.68
CA GLU A 262 42.55 -30.88 11.74
C GLU A 262 41.40 -30.09 11.09
N ILE A 263 40.75 -29.27 11.92
CA ILE A 263 39.88 -28.16 11.53
C ILE A 263 40.80 -26.97 11.28
N LYS A 264 40.81 -26.39 10.08
CA LYS A 264 41.30 -25.02 9.84
C LYS A 264 40.46 -24.29 8.80
N THR A 265 39.81 -23.25 9.30
CA THR A 265 39.36 -22.02 8.65
C THR A 265 40.38 -21.47 7.66
N ARG A 266 39.91 -20.92 6.52
CA ARG A 266 40.28 -19.57 6.05
C ARG A 266 39.53 -19.14 4.77
N LEU A 267 38.97 -17.94 4.88
CA LEU A 267 38.58 -17.02 3.80
C LEU A 267 39.75 -16.74 2.84
N ARG A 268 39.43 -16.55 1.55
CA ARG A 268 40.03 -15.62 0.57
C ARG A 268 39.20 -15.72 -0.72
N SER A 269 38.42 -14.71 -1.10
CA SER A 269 38.80 -13.44 -1.76
C SER A 269 38.94 -13.56 -3.29
N LEU A 270 38.13 -12.76 -4.01
CA LEU A 270 38.43 -12.10 -5.30
C LEU A 270 38.59 -13.02 -6.53
N SER A 271 38.30 -12.66 -7.78
CA SER A 271 37.64 -11.52 -8.43
C SER A 271 37.56 -11.88 -9.93
N HIS A 272 36.73 -11.12 -10.66
CA HIS A 272 36.74 -10.93 -12.11
C HIS A 272 36.45 -12.10 -13.05
N ARG A 273 35.32 -11.98 -13.76
CA ARG A 273 35.37 -11.91 -15.22
C ARG A 273 34.26 -11.02 -15.78
N ARG A 274 34.68 -9.87 -16.31
CA ARG A 274 33.91 -9.04 -17.25
C ARG A 274 33.63 -9.89 -18.49
N HIS A 275 32.37 -9.99 -18.90
CA HIS A 275 32.01 -10.25 -20.28
C HIS A 275 31.19 -9.06 -20.78
N HIS A 276 31.78 -8.31 -21.71
CA HIS A 276 31.06 -7.45 -22.64
C HIS A 276 30.29 -8.35 -23.60
N HIS A 277 28.97 -8.19 -23.64
CA HIS A 277 28.20 -8.50 -24.83
C HIS A 277 27.30 -7.29 -25.13
N ASN A 278 27.61 -6.66 -26.26
CA ASN A 278 26.73 -5.74 -26.96
C ASN A 278 25.57 -6.57 -27.51
N GLU A 279 24.36 -6.36 -27.01
CA GLU A 279 23.15 -6.76 -27.69
C GLU A 279 22.21 -5.57 -27.73
N ALA A 280 21.98 -5.08 -28.95
CA ALA A 280 21.02 -4.03 -29.26
C ALA A 280 19.64 -4.47 -28.79
N THR A 281 19.19 -3.92 -27.67
CA THR A 281 17.90 -4.23 -27.09
C THR A 281 16.85 -3.32 -27.73
N ALA A 282 15.97 -3.91 -28.54
CA ALA A 282 14.74 -3.25 -28.97
C ALA A 282 13.92 -2.80 -27.75
N PRO A 283 13.23 -1.65 -27.80
CA PRO A 283 12.48 -1.16 -26.65
C PRO A 283 11.35 -2.15 -26.31
N PRO A 284 11.16 -2.49 -25.01
CA PRO A 284 10.00 -3.27 -24.61
C PRO A 284 8.75 -2.41 -24.79
N GLU A 285 7.84 -2.85 -25.64
CA GLU A 285 6.49 -2.29 -25.74
C GLU A 285 5.76 -2.47 -24.39
N THR A 286 5.85 -1.47 -23.53
CA THR A 286 5.01 -1.38 -22.32
C THR A 286 3.58 -1.12 -22.74
N LYS A 287 2.81 -2.19 -22.94
CA LYS A 287 1.35 -2.11 -23.03
C LYS A 287 0.83 -1.54 -21.71
N SER A 288 0.31 -0.32 -21.75
CA SER A 288 -0.27 0.36 -20.59
C SER A 288 -1.45 -0.45 -20.07
N VAL A 289 -1.41 -0.84 -18.80
CA VAL A 289 -2.58 -1.38 -18.12
C VAL A 289 -3.51 -0.20 -17.86
N SER A 290 -4.68 -0.19 -18.49
CA SER A 290 -5.75 0.75 -18.18
C SER A 290 -6.25 0.51 -16.75
N ILE A 291 -6.08 1.49 -15.86
CA ILE A 291 -6.57 1.41 -14.48
C ILE A 291 -8.11 1.42 -14.49
N THR A 292 -8.74 0.49 -13.78
CA THR A 292 -10.18 0.58 -13.45
C THR A 292 -10.39 1.72 -12.47
N MET A 293 -11.21 2.70 -12.82
CA MET A 293 -11.47 3.87 -11.97
C MET A 293 -12.04 3.44 -10.60
N PRO A 294 -11.37 3.79 -9.48
CA PRO A 294 -11.86 3.42 -8.15
C PRO A 294 -13.08 4.24 -7.72
N ILE A 295 -13.90 3.63 -6.87
CA ILE A 295 -14.95 4.34 -6.12
C ILE A 295 -14.25 5.14 -5.01
N ILE A 296 -14.36 6.46 -5.08
CA ILE A 296 -13.70 7.38 -4.17
C ILE A 296 -14.59 7.72 -2.97
N ARG A 297 -13.95 7.74 -1.80
CA ARG A 297 -14.53 8.16 -0.53
C ARG A 297 -13.56 9.11 0.18
N TYR A 298 -14.05 9.94 1.10
CA TYR A 298 -13.24 10.96 1.77
C TYR A 298 -13.31 10.83 3.29
N LEU A 299 -12.16 10.97 3.96
CA LEU A 299 -12.06 10.99 5.41
C LEU A 299 -11.34 12.27 5.87
N LEU A 300 -12.02 13.07 6.69
CA LEU A 300 -11.49 14.30 7.24
C LEU A 300 -11.45 14.20 8.76
N ILE A 301 -10.27 14.32 9.37
CA ILE A 301 -10.11 14.33 10.83
C ILE A 301 -9.61 15.71 11.26
N SER A 302 -10.27 16.31 12.24
CA SER A 302 -10.00 17.67 12.73
C SER A 302 -9.85 18.70 11.61
N PRO A 303 -10.86 18.89 10.73
CA PRO A 303 -10.75 19.77 9.59
C PRO A 303 -10.58 21.23 9.98
N LEU A 304 -9.49 21.85 9.50
CA LEU A 304 -9.20 23.26 9.76
C LEU A 304 -10.28 24.17 9.16
N THR A 305 -10.66 25.20 9.92
CA THR A 305 -11.60 26.24 9.50
C THR A 305 -10.92 27.61 9.46
N PRO A 306 -11.44 28.57 8.68
CA PRO A 306 -10.97 29.95 8.74
C PRO A 306 -11.13 30.52 10.16
N PRO A 307 -10.17 31.29 10.70
CA PRO A 307 -9.04 31.93 10.01
C PRO A 307 -7.74 31.12 9.98
N VAL A 308 -7.65 30.02 10.75
CA VAL A 308 -6.39 29.24 10.88
C VAL A 308 -5.97 28.65 9.54
N SER A 309 -6.92 28.11 8.76
CA SER A 309 -6.65 27.66 7.39
C SER A 309 -6.09 28.76 6.49
N THR A 310 -6.59 29.99 6.65
CA THR A 310 -6.18 31.17 5.88
C THR A 310 -4.80 31.68 6.28
N VAL A 311 -4.37 31.48 7.53
CA VAL A 311 -3.01 31.85 7.97
C VAL A 311 -1.98 30.82 7.50
N ILE A 312 -2.33 29.53 7.56
CA ILE A 312 -1.41 28.44 7.25
C ILE A 312 -1.22 28.29 5.72
N ALA A 313 -2.29 28.47 4.95
CA ALA A 313 -2.23 28.46 3.48
C ALA A 313 -3.02 29.64 2.89
N PRO A 314 -2.50 30.88 2.95
CA PRO A 314 -3.22 32.07 2.51
C PRO A 314 -3.62 32.06 1.04
N ALA A 315 -2.84 31.41 0.18
CA ALA A 315 -3.18 31.28 -1.24
C ALA A 315 -4.39 30.35 -1.47
N LEU A 316 -4.58 29.33 -0.62
CA LEU A 316 -5.78 28.49 -0.63
C LEU A 316 -6.98 29.23 0.00
N GLY A 317 -6.74 30.10 0.99
CA GLY A 317 -7.81 30.86 1.67
C GLY A 317 -8.34 32.09 0.91
N TYR A 318 -7.51 32.84 0.19
CA TYR A 318 -7.85 34.17 -0.33
C TYR A 318 -8.37 34.18 -1.79
N LYS A 319 -7.96 33.21 -2.62
CA LYS A 319 -8.37 33.13 -4.04
C LYS A 319 -9.53 32.16 -4.31
N PHE A 320 -9.83 31.24 -3.41
CA PHE A 320 -10.80 30.16 -3.65
C PHE A 320 -12.17 30.38 -2.99
N TRP A 321 -12.29 31.19 -1.94
CA TRP A 321 -13.61 31.56 -1.40
C TRP A 321 -14.35 32.59 -2.28
N SER A 322 -13.63 33.30 -3.16
CA SER A 322 -14.18 34.41 -3.97
C SER A 322 -14.34 34.12 -5.46
N LYS A 323 -13.97 32.92 -5.97
CA LYS A 323 -14.12 32.61 -7.41
C LYS A 323 -14.40 31.16 -7.83
N SER A 324 -14.56 30.21 -6.92
CA SER A 324 -14.87 28.80 -7.27
C SER A 324 -15.55 28.04 -6.12
N GLY A 325 -16.46 28.71 -5.40
CA GLY A 325 -17.19 28.11 -4.27
C GLY A 325 -18.13 26.97 -4.66
N GLU A 326 -18.40 26.77 -5.96
CA GLU A 326 -19.33 25.75 -6.45
C GLU A 326 -18.64 24.41 -6.76
N ASP A 327 -17.48 24.36 -7.42
CA ASP A 327 -16.98 23.08 -7.97
C ASP A 327 -16.38 22.09 -6.94
N HIS A 328 -15.57 22.52 -5.96
CA HIS A 328 -14.82 21.58 -5.11
C HIS A 328 -15.61 21.08 -3.89
N HIS A 329 -16.45 21.93 -3.30
CA HIS A 329 -17.38 21.54 -2.24
C HIS A 329 -18.42 20.54 -2.75
N GLU A 330 -18.82 20.68 -4.01
CA GLU A 330 -19.67 19.73 -4.70
C GLU A 330 -19.03 18.34 -4.82
N VAL A 331 -17.70 18.24 -5.02
CA VAL A 331 -17.03 16.93 -5.15
C VAL A 331 -17.12 16.15 -3.84
N ILE A 332 -16.82 16.78 -2.69
CA ILE A 332 -16.86 16.09 -1.39
C ILE A 332 -18.28 15.67 -1.03
N GLY A 333 -19.28 16.51 -1.32
CA GLY A 333 -20.70 16.17 -1.09
C GLY A 333 -21.20 15.03 -1.98
N LYS A 334 -20.77 14.96 -3.24
CA LYS A 334 -21.17 13.90 -4.20
C LYS A 334 -20.63 12.52 -3.83
N HIS A 335 -19.50 12.45 -3.13
CA HIS A 335 -18.86 11.21 -2.69
C HIS A 335 -19.20 10.87 -1.23
N ALA A 336 -19.07 9.59 -0.85
CA ALA A 336 -19.21 9.21 0.56
C ALA A 336 -18.07 9.87 1.36
N CYS A 337 -18.42 10.74 2.31
CA CYS A 337 -17.45 11.51 3.08
C CYS A 337 -17.80 11.46 4.57
N LEU A 338 -16.78 11.29 5.42
CA LEU A 338 -16.88 11.46 6.86
C LEU A 338 -15.98 12.59 7.34
N ALA A 339 -16.53 13.51 8.12
CA ALA A 339 -15.77 14.47 8.90
C ALA A 339 -15.88 14.17 10.41
N ILE A 340 -14.77 13.86 11.06
CA ILE A 340 -14.69 13.66 12.52
C ILE A 340 -13.98 14.87 13.13
N TYR A 341 -14.60 15.50 14.12
CA TYR A 341 -14.04 16.68 14.79
C TYR A 341 -14.42 16.72 16.26
N GLY A 342 -13.59 17.40 17.06
CA GLY A 342 -13.82 17.61 18.47
C GLY A 342 -14.50 18.95 18.77
N ASP A 343 -15.26 19.00 19.85
CA ASP A 343 -15.91 20.22 20.33
C ASP A 343 -14.95 21.19 21.06
N GLN A 344 -13.79 20.68 21.52
CA GLN A 344 -12.72 21.44 22.20
C GLN A 344 -11.50 21.67 21.28
N ASP A 345 -11.67 21.62 19.95
CA ASP A 345 -10.58 21.91 19.01
C ASP A 345 -10.19 23.41 19.05
N ILE A 346 -8.96 23.69 19.49
CA ILE A 346 -8.42 25.05 19.61
C ILE A 346 -8.11 25.71 18.27
N PHE A 347 -7.95 24.93 17.20
CA PHE A 347 -7.65 25.43 15.85
C PHE A 347 -8.90 25.55 14.98
N SER A 348 -9.97 24.84 15.33
CA SER A 348 -11.19 24.78 14.53
C SER A 348 -12.42 24.95 15.39
N SER A 349 -13.24 25.95 15.07
CA SER A 349 -14.49 26.17 15.80
C SER A 349 -15.49 25.06 15.47
N ALA A 350 -15.89 24.28 16.47
CA ALA A 350 -16.89 23.23 16.33
C ALA A 350 -18.21 23.75 15.74
N LYS A 351 -18.63 24.97 16.13
CA LYS A 351 -19.81 25.63 15.53
C LYS A 351 -19.64 25.81 14.02
N LYS A 352 -18.48 26.30 13.55
CA LYS A 352 -18.22 26.49 12.11
C LYS A 352 -18.21 25.17 11.35
N ILE A 353 -17.63 24.12 11.94
CA ILE A 353 -17.63 22.79 11.31
C ILE A 353 -19.05 22.23 11.24
N ARG A 354 -19.87 22.45 12.28
CA ARG A 354 -21.28 22.06 12.31
C ARG A 354 -22.08 22.78 11.22
N ASP A 355 -21.99 24.11 11.17
CA ASP A 355 -22.66 24.93 10.15
C ASP A 355 -22.26 24.50 8.73
N TRP A 356 -20.95 24.25 8.50
CA TRP A 356 -20.44 23.73 7.23
C TRP A 356 -20.94 22.32 6.92
N SER A 357 -21.01 21.44 7.93
CA SER A 357 -21.52 20.07 7.78
C SER A 357 -23.01 20.08 7.42
N ASP A 358 -23.79 20.94 8.06
CA ASP A 358 -25.23 21.04 7.84
C ASP A 358 -25.53 21.57 6.43
N GLN A 359 -24.74 22.53 5.94
CA GLN A 359 -24.79 22.99 4.55
C GLN A 359 -24.52 21.86 3.56
N LEU A 360 -23.49 21.04 3.81
CA LEU A 360 -23.18 19.90 2.94
C LEU A 360 -24.24 18.79 3.01
N LYS A 361 -24.81 18.51 4.18
CA LYS A 361 -25.88 17.52 4.36
C LYS A 361 -27.20 17.94 3.70
N ALA A 362 -27.48 19.25 3.64
CA ALA A 362 -28.69 19.78 3.03
C ALA A 362 -28.73 19.62 1.50
N ALA A 363 -27.60 19.32 0.84
CA ALA A 363 -27.57 19.14 -0.60
C ALA A 363 -28.27 17.83 -1.04
N PRO A 364 -29.14 17.83 -2.08
CA PRO A 364 -30.05 16.72 -2.39
C PRO A 364 -29.40 15.36 -2.71
N THR A 365 -28.13 15.35 -3.10
CA THR A 365 -27.36 14.15 -3.48
C THR A 365 -26.18 13.89 -2.54
N SER A 366 -26.17 14.56 -1.39
CA SER A 366 -25.06 14.50 -0.47
C SER A 366 -24.93 13.14 0.20
N ARG A 367 -23.71 12.59 0.20
CA ARG A 367 -23.33 11.41 0.99
C ARG A 367 -22.36 11.80 2.12
N PHE A 368 -22.45 13.06 2.55
CA PHE A 368 -21.63 13.61 3.61
C PHE A 368 -22.19 13.27 4.99
N THR A 369 -21.33 12.78 5.86
CA THR A 369 -21.62 12.49 7.27
C THR A 369 -20.60 13.20 8.14
N SER A 370 -21.00 13.52 9.37
CA SER A 370 -20.08 14.14 10.32
C SER A 370 -20.34 13.64 11.74
N VAL A 371 -19.26 13.46 12.50
CA VAL A 371 -19.26 13.00 13.88
C VAL A 371 -18.53 14.04 14.73
N GLU A 372 -19.29 14.63 15.65
CA GLU A 372 -18.75 15.54 16.67
C GLU A 372 -18.46 14.75 17.94
N VAL A 373 -17.21 14.78 18.40
CA VAL A 373 -16.75 14.04 19.58
C VAL A 373 -16.61 14.98 20.76
N ALA A 374 -17.52 14.83 21.73
CA ALA A 374 -17.50 15.61 22.96
C ALA A 374 -16.24 15.34 23.80
N GLY A 375 -15.58 16.41 24.21
CA GLY A 375 -14.33 16.43 24.96
C GLY A 375 -13.07 16.30 24.11
N ALA A 376 -13.17 16.13 22.79
CA ALA A 376 -12.01 15.97 21.93
C ALA A 376 -11.38 17.32 21.55
N GLY A 377 -10.08 17.43 21.76
CA GLY A 377 -9.26 18.50 21.22
C GLY A 377 -8.69 18.12 19.84
N HIS A 378 -7.87 19.01 19.29
CA HIS A 378 -7.31 18.82 17.95
C HIS A 378 -6.41 17.59 17.84
N PHE A 379 -5.63 17.32 18.89
CA PHE A 379 -4.62 16.27 18.95
C PHE A 379 -5.14 14.92 19.47
N TRP A 380 -6.42 14.84 19.86
CA TRP A 380 -7.07 13.62 20.33
C TRP A 380 -6.37 12.96 21.53
N VAL A 381 -5.79 13.75 22.43
CA VAL A 381 -5.00 13.27 23.59
C VAL A 381 -5.81 13.16 24.88
N GLU A 382 -7.03 13.68 24.87
CA GLU A 382 -7.92 13.71 26.03
C GLU A 382 -8.36 12.28 26.44
N PRO A 383 -8.84 12.10 27.68
CA PRO A 383 -9.35 10.81 28.12
C PRO A 383 -10.51 10.33 27.24
N ASP A 384 -10.52 9.05 26.89
CA ASP A 384 -11.58 8.36 26.14
C ASP A 384 -11.85 8.84 24.70
N VAL A 385 -11.22 9.93 24.22
CA VAL A 385 -11.50 10.43 22.87
C VAL A 385 -10.86 9.58 21.77
N GLU A 386 -9.75 8.90 22.05
CA GLU A 386 -9.18 7.91 21.13
C GLU A 386 -10.15 6.75 20.90
N VAL A 387 -10.82 6.27 21.96
CA VAL A 387 -11.79 5.18 21.84
C VAL A 387 -12.96 5.62 20.97
N LYS A 388 -13.49 6.83 21.21
CA LYS A 388 -14.57 7.41 20.40
C LYS A 388 -14.14 7.59 18.93
N LEU A 389 -12.91 8.02 18.68
CA LEU A 389 -12.36 8.14 17.31
C LEU A 389 -12.31 6.77 16.62
N ARG A 390 -11.78 5.75 17.30
CA ARG A 390 -11.73 4.38 16.76
C ARG A 390 -13.12 3.85 16.45
N SER A 391 -14.07 3.99 17.37
CA SER A 391 -15.46 3.56 17.14
C SER A 391 -16.11 4.27 15.96
N ALA A 392 -15.91 5.58 15.80
CA ALA A 392 -16.43 6.33 14.66
C ALA A 392 -15.81 5.88 13.32
N LEU A 393 -14.53 5.53 13.32
CA LEU A 393 -13.85 4.98 12.14
C LEU A 393 -14.37 3.58 11.81
N GLU A 394 -14.53 2.70 12.80
CA GLU A 394 -15.07 1.34 12.63
C GLU A 394 -16.51 1.33 12.09
N GLU A 395 -17.38 2.16 12.67
CA GLU A 395 -18.78 2.28 12.24
C GLU A 395 -18.86 2.78 10.79
N TRP A 396 -18.14 3.86 10.47
CA TRP A 396 -18.14 4.37 9.10
C TRP A 396 -17.51 3.40 8.13
N GLU A 397 -16.41 2.74 8.51
CA GLU A 397 -15.76 1.73 7.68
C GLU A 397 -16.75 0.65 7.28
N HIS A 398 -17.60 0.16 8.20
CA HIS A 398 -18.65 -0.81 7.92
C HIS A 398 -19.64 -0.33 6.85
N ASP A 399 -20.09 0.93 6.94
CA ASP A 399 -20.99 1.56 5.97
C ASP A 399 -20.34 1.76 4.60
N ILE A 400 -19.01 1.81 4.56
CA ILE A 400 -18.24 2.06 3.35
C ILE A 400 -17.55 0.85 2.74
N ARG A 401 -17.80 -0.35 3.28
CA ARG A 401 -17.36 -1.61 2.69
C ARG A 401 -17.93 -1.85 1.30
#